data_AF-A0A3D4W900-F1
#
_entry.id   AF-A0A3D4W900-F1
#
_cell.length_a   1.000
_cell.length_b   1.000
_cell.length_c   1.000
_cell.angle_alpha   90.00
_cell.angle_beta   90.00
_cell.angle_gamma   90.00
#
_symmetry.space_group_name_H-M   'P 1'
#
loop_
_entity.id
_entity.type
_entity.pdbx_description
1 polymer ?
#
loop_
_entity_poly.entity_id
_entity_poly.type
_entity_poly.pdbx_seq_one_letter_code
_entity_poly.pdbx_strand_id
1 'polypeptide(L)' 'TGYYIPALTGHEGVQYGRCKGVAIETQHYPDSPNHPGFPGTLLKPGEVFESTTDYRFSTGASK' A
#
# COMPACT_ATOMS: atom_id res chain seq x y z
N THR A 1 -10.01 0.52 -2.30
CA THR A 1 -10.25 -0.01 -0.94
C THR A 1 -11.74 -0.01 -0.62
N GLY A 2 -12.16 -0.70 0.45
CA GLY A 2 -13.55 -0.64 0.95
C GLY A 2 -14.57 -1.57 0.27
N TYR A 3 -14.16 -2.59 -0.49
CA TYR A 3 -15.09 -3.53 -1.13
C TYR A 3 -15.99 -4.26 -0.11
N TYR A 4 -15.43 -4.63 1.04
CA TYR A 4 -16.13 -5.38 2.09
C TYR A 4 -16.63 -4.50 3.25
N ILE A 5 -16.59 -3.18 3.11
CA ILE A 5 -17.09 -2.25 4.13
C ILE A 5 -18.33 -1.56 3.54
N PRO A 6 -19.56 -1.97 3.94
CA PRO A 6 -20.79 -1.56 3.27
C PRO A 6 -21.07 -0.05 3.39
N ALA A 7 -20.68 0.57 4.49
CA ALA A 7 -20.67 2.03 4.66
C ALA A 7 -19.67 2.39 5.76
N LEU A 8 -18.78 3.33 5.46
CA LEU A 8 -17.87 3.93 6.43
C LEU A 8 -18.01 5.44 6.36
N THR A 9 -18.38 6.06 7.47
CA THR A 9 -18.34 7.52 7.57
C THR A 9 -16.89 7.95 7.69
N GLY A 10 -16.39 8.59 6.64
CA GLY A 10 -15.02 9.08 6.52
C GLY A 10 -14.85 10.52 7.00
N HIS A 11 -13.76 11.14 6.54
CA HIS A 11 -13.46 12.53 6.86
C HIS A 11 -14.59 13.46 6.39
N GLU A 12 -14.87 14.51 7.18
CA GLU A 12 -15.95 15.47 6.92
C GLU A 12 -17.35 14.86 6.75
N GLY A 13 -17.58 13.67 7.30
CA GLY A 13 -18.88 12.97 7.20
C GLY A 13 -19.12 12.31 5.84
N VAL A 14 -18.13 12.30 4.94
CA VAL A 14 -18.24 11.71 3.61
C VAL A 14 -18.37 10.19 3.73
N GLN A 15 -19.39 9.62 3.08
CA GLN A 15 -19.54 8.17 3.03
C GLN A 15 -18.55 7.53 2.06
N TYR A 16 -17.66 6.71 2.58
CA TYR A 16 -16.80 5.82 1.81
C TYR A 16 -17.52 4.50 1.55
N GLY A 17 -17.39 4.02 0.32
CA GLY A 17 -17.92 2.74 -0.13
C GLY A 17 -16.96 2.10 -1.12
N ARG A 18 -17.44 1.08 -1.82
CA ARG A 18 -16.65 0.31 -2.77
C ARG A 18 -15.93 1.22 -3.78
N CYS A 19 -14.61 1.05 -3.87
CA CYS A 19 -13.73 1.75 -4.83
C CYS A 19 -13.66 3.28 -4.66
N LYS A 20 -13.98 3.83 -3.49
CA LYS A 20 -13.86 5.28 -3.21
C LYS A 20 -12.42 5.77 -2.97
N GLY A 21 -11.45 4.88 -3.01
CA GLY A 21 -10.04 5.19 -2.94
C GLY A 21 -9.20 4.04 -3.47
N VAL A 22 -7.93 4.33 -3.74
CA VAL A 22 -6.91 3.36 -4.13
C VAL A 22 -5.88 3.26 -3.01
N ALA A 23 -5.45 2.04 -2.70
CA ALA A 23 -4.27 1.83 -1.86
C ALA A 23 -3.11 1.49 -2.78
N ILE A 24 -1.97 2.14 -2.57
CA ILE A 24 -0.73 1.90 -3.30
C ILE A 24 0.26 1.45 -2.22
N GLU A 25 0.49 0.15 -2.16
CA GLU A 25 1.19 -0.50 -1.05
C GLU A 25 2.52 -1.04 -1.58
N THR A 26 3.59 -0.27 -1.42
CA THR A 26 4.94 -0.73 -1.73
C THR A 26 5.40 -1.70 -0.66
N GLN A 27 5.60 -2.94 -1.04
CA GLN A 27 5.97 -4.01 -0.13
C GLN A 27 6.66 -5.15 -0.88
N HIS A 28 7.15 -6.13 -0.12
CA HIS A 28 7.56 -7.43 -0.65
C HIS A 28 6.34 -8.18 -1.20
N TYR A 29 6.59 -9.28 -1.92
CA TYR A 29 5.50 -10.09 -2.44
C TYR A 29 4.62 -10.63 -1.32
N PRO A 30 3.29 -10.65 -1.52
CA PRO A 30 2.40 -11.38 -0.63
C PRO A 30 2.88 -12.82 -0.49
N ASP A 31 2.86 -13.32 0.75
CA ASP A 31 3.21 -14.69 1.09
C ASP A 31 4.69 -15.10 0.87
N SER A 32 5.61 -14.13 0.71
CA SER A 32 7.07 -14.40 0.61
C SER A 32 7.63 -15.41 1.64
N PRO A 33 7.25 -15.40 2.93
CA PRO A 33 7.77 -16.38 3.90
C PRO A 33 7.50 -17.85 3.52
N ASN A 34 6.42 -18.13 2.80
CA ASN A 34 6.01 -19.49 2.42
C ASN A 34 6.45 -19.88 1.00
N HIS A 35 7.10 -18.97 0.27
CA HIS A 35 7.55 -19.18 -1.10
C HIS A 35 9.06 -18.97 -1.21
N PRO A 36 9.88 -20.05 -1.09
CA PRO A 36 11.34 -19.95 -1.08
C PRO A 36 11.98 -19.34 -2.33
N GLY A 37 11.25 -19.28 -3.46
CA GLY A 37 11.71 -18.64 -4.69
C GLY A 37 11.46 -17.13 -4.76
N PHE A 38 10.73 -16.55 -3.80
CA PHE A 38 10.52 -15.11 -3.72
C PHE A 38 11.68 -14.42 -3.00
N PRO A 39 11.87 -13.11 -3.18
CA PRO A 39 12.74 -12.34 -2.31
C PRO A 39 12.36 -12.57 -0.84
N GLY A 40 13.35 -12.94 -0.04
CA GLY A 40 13.17 -13.23 1.38
C GLY A 40 12.78 -11.99 2.17
N THR A 41 12.05 -12.20 3.25
CA THR A 41 11.56 -11.13 4.14
C THR A 41 12.10 -11.26 5.57
N LEU A 42 13.00 -12.22 5.81
CA LEU A 42 13.64 -12.40 7.12
C LEU A 42 14.77 -11.38 7.29
N LEU A 43 14.72 -10.61 8.36
CA LEU A 43 15.83 -9.80 8.86
C LEU A 43 16.48 -10.51 10.06
N LYS A 44 17.78 -10.75 10.01
CA LYS A 44 18.53 -11.39 11.10
C LYS A 44 19.13 -10.35 12.06
N PRO A 45 19.51 -10.76 13.30
CA PRO A 45 20.18 -9.86 14.23
C PRO A 45 21.44 -9.23 13.61
N GLY A 46 21.54 -7.90 13.71
CA GLY A 46 22.66 -7.13 13.16
C GLY A 46 22.49 -6.70 11.69
N GLU A 47 21.47 -7.19 10.98
CA GLU A 47 21.15 -6.71 9.63
C GLU A 47 20.30 -5.43 9.69
N VAL A 48 20.43 -4.61 8.66
CA VAL A 48 19.64 -3.37 8.51
C VAL A 48 18.58 -3.59 7.43
N PHE A 49 17.33 -3.28 7.78
CA PHE A 49 16.25 -3.20 6.81
C PHE A 49 16.08 -1.75 6.36
N GLU A 50 16.08 -1.53 5.04
CA GLU A 50 15.85 -0.23 4.43
C GLU A 50 14.78 -0.32 3.35
N SER A 51 13.84 0.61 3.34
CA SER A 51 12.81 0.75 2.32
C SER A 51 12.36 2.21 2.23
N THR A 52 12.21 2.71 1.01
CA THR A 52 11.81 4.10 0.75
C THR A 52 10.63 4.12 -0.21
N THR A 53 9.65 4.97 0.07
CA THR A 53 8.50 5.20 -0.79
C THR A 53 8.27 6.69 -0.95
N ASP A 54 8.50 7.19 -2.16
CA ASP A 54 8.33 8.60 -2.50
C ASP A 54 7.09 8.82 -3.37
N TYR A 55 6.12 9.57 -2.84
CA TYR A 55 4.98 10.06 -3.64
C TYR A 55 5.25 11.49 -4.10
N ARG A 56 5.38 11.68 -5.42
CA ARG A 56 5.60 13.00 -6.03
C ARG A 56 4.46 13.34 -6.96
N PHE A 57 3.78 14.42 -6.66
CA PHE A 57 2.65 14.91 -7.45
C PHE A 57 3.05 16.15 -8.23
N SER A 58 2.52 16.27 -9.44
CA SER A 58 2.62 17.49 -10.24
C SER A 58 1.30 17.72 -10.94
N THR A 59 0.95 18.99 -11.14
CA THR A 59 -0.09 19.35 -12.09
C THR A 59 0.56 19.32 -13.46
N GLY A 60 0.27 18.31 -14.27
CA GLY A 60 0.72 18.33 -15.66
C GLY A 60 0.17 19.60 -16.31
N ALA A 61 1.03 20.56 -16.66
CA ALA A 61 0.64 21.57 -17.62
C ALA A 61 0.47 20.83 -18.95
N SER A 62 -0.78 20.62 -19.37
CA SER A 62 -1.08 20.13 -20.71
C SER A 62 -0.43 21.06 -21.73
N LYS A 63 0.33 20.48 -22.66
CA LYS A 63 0.35 21.01 -24.03
C LYS A 63 -0.89 20.49 -24.75
#